data_AF-A0A5C6P996-F1
#
_entry.id   AF-A0A5C6P996-F1
#
_cell.length_a   1.000
_cell.length_b   1.000
_cell.length_c   1.000
_cell.angle_alpha   90.00
_cell.angle_beta   90.00
_cell.angle_gamma   90.00
#
_symmetry.space_group_name_H-M   'P 1'
#
loop_
_entity.id
_entity.type
_entity.pdbx_description
1 polymer ?
#
loop_
_entity_poly.entity_id
_entity_poly.type
_entity_poly.pdbx_seq_one_letter_code
_entity_poly.pdbx_strand_id
1 'polypeptide(L)'
;MMMMMMMMMIMLLVMMMMMRMMMMMMMMMMMMMMMMMMMIMLLDGMGNLRITEKGLKLEGPSEFLKPLYAKEIQSKPGRPLFLQSSRNVSVNVVNGNNQLLTQLVTGSSGFQARGKMFEVKSTSGKLLFSADEQEVVVGAERLRVMGE
;
A
#
# COMPACT_ATOMS: atom_id res chain seq x y z
N MET A 1 -39.87 33.69 -56.60
CA MET A 1 -40.10 33.71 -55.14
C MET A 1 -39.88 32.34 -54.48
N MET A 2 -40.58 31.29 -54.92
CA MET A 2 -40.45 29.93 -54.35
C MET A 2 -39.03 29.34 -54.43
N MET A 3 -38.35 29.47 -55.57
CA MET A 3 -36.96 29.02 -55.74
C MET A 3 -35.97 29.71 -54.80
N MET A 4 -36.16 31.02 -54.58
CA MET A 4 -35.34 31.83 -53.66
C MET A 4 -35.54 31.41 -52.20
N MET A 5 -36.80 31.13 -51.81
CA MET A 5 -37.14 30.64 -50.47
C MET A 5 -36.57 29.24 -50.20
N MET A 6 -36.62 28.35 -51.20
CA MET A 6 -36.02 27.01 -51.12
C MET A 6 -34.50 27.07 -50.98
N MET A 7 -33.83 27.94 -51.74
CA MET A 7 -32.38 28.15 -51.64
C MET A 7 -31.96 28.69 -50.27
N MET A 8 -32.74 29.62 -49.70
CA MET A 8 -32.51 30.14 -48.35
C MET A 8 -32.69 29.05 -47.28
N MET A 9 -33.71 28.20 -47.40
CA MET A 9 -33.92 27.07 -46.49
C MET A 9 -32.76 26.06 -46.53
N ILE A 10 -32.26 25.73 -47.72
CA ILE A 10 -31.09 24.85 -47.89
C ILE A 10 -29.85 25.48 -47.25
N MET A 11 -29.61 26.77 -47.46
CA MET A 11 -28.47 27.48 -46.86
C MET A 11 -28.52 27.45 -45.33
N LEU A 12 -29.69 27.67 -44.74
CA LEU A 12 -29.88 27.58 -43.28
C LEU A 12 -29.63 26.16 -42.75
N LEU A 13 -30.12 25.12 -43.45
CA LEU A 13 -29.86 23.73 -43.09
C LEU A 13 -28.36 23.40 -43.12
N VAL A 14 -27.64 23.84 -44.15
CA VAL A 14 -26.19 23.63 -44.28
C VAL A 14 -25.43 24.34 -43.15
N MET A 15 -25.81 25.58 -42.81
CA MET A 15 -25.19 26.30 -41.68
C MET A 15 -25.40 25.55 -40.35
N MET A 16 -26.61 25.03 -40.09
CA MET A 16 -26.88 24.23 -38.89
C MET A 16 -26.06 22.93 -38.85
N MET A 17 -25.90 22.24 -39.99
CA MET A 17 -25.07 21.04 -40.07
C MET A 17 -23.59 21.34 -39.80
N MET A 18 -23.05 22.42 -40.36
CA MET A 18 -21.67 22.85 -40.11
C MET A 18 -21.44 23.19 -38.63
N MET A 19 -22.36 23.94 -38.01
CA MET A 19 -22.27 24.26 -36.57
C MET A 19 -22.27 22.99 -35.71
N ARG A 20 -23.14 22.02 -36.02
CA ARG A 20 -23.18 20.75 -35.29
C ARG A 20 -21.87 19.97 -35.42
N MET A 21 -21.26 19.92 -36.61
CA MET A 21 -19.99 19.24 -36.82
C MET A 21 -18.84 19.88 -36.05
N MET A 22 -18.77 21.23 -36.05
CA MET A 22 -17.76 21.95 -35.28
C MET A 22 -17.91 21.67 -33.77
N MET A 23 -19.13 21.66 -33.25
CA MET A 23 -19.37 21.31 -31.84
C MET A 23 -18.93 19.88 -31.49
N MET A 24 -19.25 18.89 -32.33
CA MET A 24 -18.81 17.50 -32.11
C MET A 24 -17.28 17.38 -32.14
N MET A 25 -16.61 18.07 -33.07
CA MET A 25 -15.15 18.08 -33.15
C MET A 25 -14.51 18.68 -31.90
N MET A 26 -15.04 19.79 -31.39
CA MET A 26 -14.56 20.40 -30.15
C MET A 26 -14.75 19.48 -28.94
N MET A 27 -15.92 18.84 -28.81
CA MET A 27 -16.17 17.87 -27.74
C MET A 27 -15.22 16.68 -27.82
N MET A 28 -14.95 16.17 -29.02
CA MET A 28 -14.02 15.06 -29.23
C MET A 28 -12.59 15.43 -28.83
N MET A 29 -12.12 16.64 -29.18
CA MET A 29 -10.80 17.12 -28.75
C MET A 29 -10.71 17.27 -27.23
N MET A 30 -11.73 17.83 -26.58
CA MET A 30 -11.77 17.96 -25.12
C MET A 30 -11.72 16.59 -24.44
N MET A 31 -12.46 15.60 -24.96
CA MET A 31 -12.44 14.24 -24.43
C MET A 31 -11.07 13.56 -24.60
N MET A 32 -10.41 13.76 -25.75
CA MET A 32 -9.06 13.25 -25.99
C MET A 32 -8.05 13.86 -25.02
N MET A 33 -8.11 15.17 -24.79
CA MET A 33 -7.26 15.84 -23.79
C MET A 33 -7.50 15.29 -22.38
N MET A 34 -8.76 15.09 -21.99
CA MET A 34 -9.11 14.53 -20.69
C MET A 34 -8.59 13.09 -20.52
N MET A 35 -8.66 12.28 -21.57
CA MET A 35 -8.12 10.92 -21.58
C MET A 35 -6.60 10.92 -21.44
N MET A 36 -5.89 11.83 -22.13
CA MET A 36 -4.43 11.98 -21.97
C MET A 36 -4.06 12.38 -20.53
N MET A 37 -4.81 13.30 -19.92
CA MET A 37 -4.61 13.70 -18.51
C MET A 37 -4.83 12.51 -17.55
N MET A 38 -5.87 11.71 -17.79
CA MET A 38 -6.13 10.49 -17.02
C MET A 38 -4.97 9.49 -17.13
N MET A 39 -4.39 9.31 -18.33
CA MET A 39 -3.27 8.40 -18.54
C MET A 39 -2.00 8.84 -17.79
N ILE A 40 -1.72 10.14 -17.74
CA ILE A 40 -0.57 10.68 -16.98
C ILE A 40 -0.74 10.41 -15.48
N MET A 41 -1.95 10.63 -14.95
CA MET A 41 -2.26 10.31 -13.55
C MET A 41 -2.20 8.80 -13.25
N LEU A 42 -2.51 7.94 -14.23
CA LEU A 42 -2.38 6.50 -14.09
C LEU A 42 -0.91 6.04 -14.07
N LEU A 43 -0.05 6.65 -14.88
CA LEU A 43 1.38 6.32 -14.97
C LEU A 43 2.18 6.74 -13.73
N ASP A 44 1.93 7.94 -13.21
CA ASP A 44 2.49 8.38 -11.93
C ASP A 44 1.78 7.75 -10.71
N GLY A 45 0.67 7.05 -10.96
CA GLY A 45 -0.16 6.38 -9.96
C GLY A 45 -1.28 7.26 -9.41
N MET A 46 -2.48 6.70 -9.27
CA MET A 46 -3.58 7.38 -8.59
C MET A 46 -3.30 7.40 -7.08
N GLY A 47 -3.07 8.58 -6.53
CA GLY A 47 -2.82 8.79 -5.11
C GLY A 47 -1.36 8.57 -4.73
N ASN A 48 -1.12 8.01 -3.55
CA ASN A 48 0.22 7.87 -3.00
C ASN A 48 0.95 6.59 -3.44
N LEU A 49 0.35 5.79 -4.34
CA LEU A 49 0.88 4.51 -4.76
C LEU A 49 1.46 4.62 -6.18
N ARG A 50 2.78 4.41 -6.30
CA ARG A 50 3.51 4.42 -7.57
C ARG A 50 3.98 3.02 -7.93
N ILE A 51 3.76 2.62 -9.18
CA ILE A 51 4.28 1.37 -9.72
C ILE A 51 5.64 1.67 -10.34
N THR A 52 6.68 0.99 -9.86
CA THR A 52 8.05 1.13 -10.37
C THR A 52 8.57 -0.23 -10.83
N GLU A 53 9.64 -0.27 -11.61
CA GLU A 53 10.29 -1.53 -12.03
C GLU A 53 10.71 -2.41 -10.83
N LYS A 54 10.99 -1.80 -9.68
CA LYS A 54 11.39 -2.49 -8.44
C LYS A 54 10.20 -2.99 -7.61
N GLY A 55 8.97 -2.62 -7.97
CA GLY A 55 7.75 -2.95 -7.23
C GLY A 55 6.90 -1.73 -6.90
N LEU A 56 6.07 -1.87 -5.86
CA LEU A 56 5.13 -0.85 -5.40
C LEU A 56 5.78 0.11 -4.41
N LYS A 57 5.74 1.41 -4.68
CA LYS A 57 6.29 2.47 -3.82
C LYS A 57 5.17 3.36 -3.30
N LEU A 58 5.11 3.53 -1.98
CA LEU A 58 4.17 4.46 -1.34
C LEU A 58 4.88 5.78 -1.02
N GLU A 59 4.35 6.90 -1.53
CA GLU A 59 4.91 8.24 -1.35
C GLU A 59 4.16 9.10 -0.32
N GLY A 60 3.12 8.56 0.31
CA GLY A 60 2.34 9.22 1.35
C GLY A 60 1.38 8.28 2.07
N PRO A 61 0.50 8.79 2.96
CA PRO A 61 -0.51 8.00 3.65
C PRO A 61 -1.37 7.22 2.65
N SER A 62 -1.49 5.91 2.84
CA SER A 62 -2.23 5.03 1.93
C SER A 62 -3.03 4.02 2.74
N GLU A 63 -4.26 3.79 2.31
CA GLU A 63 -5.16 2.82 2.91
C GLU A 63 -5.39 1.65 1.95
N PHE A 64 -5.43 0.44 2.51
CA PHE A 64 -5.70 -0.77 1.77
C PHE A 64 -7.03 -1.36 2.25
N LEU A 65 -7.99 -1.49 1.34
CA LEU A 65 -9.29 -2.09 1.65
C LEU A 65 -9.24 -3.62 1.81
N LYS A 66 -8.18 -4.25 1.31
CA LYS A 66 -7.96 -5.71 1.32
C LYS A 66 -6.56 -6.03 1.86
N PRO A 67 -6.31 -7.28 2.29
CA PRO A 67 -4.99 -7.70 2.72
C PRO A 67 -3.91 -7.46 1.65
N LEU A 68 -2.75 -6.97 2.07
CA LEU A 68 -1.59 -6.78 1.20
C LEU A 68 -0.69 -8.01 1.27
N TYR A 69 -0.45 -8.63 0.11
CA TYR A 69 0.49 -9.73 -0.03
C TYR A 69 1.78 -9.19 -0.65
N ALA A 70 2.87 -9.25 0.10
CA ALA A 70 4.17 -8.78 -0.34
C ALA A 70 5.24 -9.81 0.00
N LYS A 71 6.18 -10.02 -0.94
CA LYS A 71 7.38 -10.82 -0.69
C LYS A 71 8.31 -10.11 0.28
N GLU A 72 8.36 -8.79 0.21
CA GLU A 72 9.25 -7.96 1.01
C GLU A 72 8.60 -6.60 1.28
N ILE A 73 8.81 -6.08 2.50
CA ILE A 73 8.37 -4.75 2.93
C ILE A 73 9.60 -4.03 3.46
N GLN A 74 9.96 -2.92 2.81
CA GLN A 74 11.10 -2.10 3.19
C GLN A 74 10.67 -0.66 3.48
N SER A 75 11.29 -0.06 4.50
CA SER A 75 11.24 1.37 4.73
C SER A 75 12.18 2.12 3.78
N LYS A 76 12.06 3.45 3.74
CA LYS A 76 13.02 4.30 3.00
C LYS A 76 14.45 4.10 3.56
N PRO A 77 15.49 4.16 2.72
CA PRO A 77 16.88 4.03 3.18
C PRO A 77 17.19 4.96 4.35
N GLY A 78 17.82 4.42 5.40
CA GLY A 78 18.17 5.17 6.60
C GLY A 78 16.99 5.49 7.53
N ARG A 79 15.78 4.95 7.28
CA ARG A 79 14.63 5.08 8.18
C ARG A 79 14.17 3.71 8.69
N PRO A 80 13.78 3.58 9.96
CA PRO A 80 13.22 2.33 10.46
C PRO A 80 11.82 2.08 9.88
N LEU A 81 11.40 0.82 9.88
CA LEU A 81 10.03 0.42 9.59
C LEU A 81 9.21 0.48 10.89
N PHE A 82 8.20 1.35 10.90
CA PHE A 82 7.30 1.48 12.05
C PHE A 82 5.99 0.73 11.80
N LEU A 83 5.55 -0.02 12.81
CA LEU A 83 4.25 -0.68 12.85
C LEU A 83 3.50 -0.18 14.08
N GLN A 84 2.42 0.58 13.88
CA GLN A 84 1.61 1.14 14.96
C GLN A 84 0.14 0.74 14.75
N SER A 85 -0.49 0.29 15.83
CA SER A 85 -1.88 -0.15 15.82
C SER A 85 -2.55 0.24 17.13
N SER A 86 -3.84 0.57 17.08
CA SER A 86 -4.69 0.73 18.26
C SER A 86 -5.15 -0.62 18.85
N ARG A 87 -4.87 -1.72 18.14
CA ARG A 87 -5.19 -3.09 18.53
C ARG A 87 -3.91 -3.93 18.56
N ASN A 88 -4.04 -5.17 19.03
CA ASN A 88 -2.94 -6.12 19.06
C ASN A 88 -2.32 -6.31 17.67
N VAL A 89 -0.99 -6.39 17.63
CA VAL A 89 -0.20 -6.68 16.43
C VAL A 89 0.38 -8.08 16.59
N SER A 90 0.17 -8.93 15.59
CA SER A 90 0.73 -10.29 15.55
C SER A 90 1.63 -10.48 14.33
N VAL A 91 2.83 -11.00 14.54
CA VAL A 91 3.73 -11.47 13.48
C VAL A 91 3.74 -12.99 13.53
N ASN A 92 3.27 -13.62 12.45
CA ASN A 92 3.12 -15.07 12.36
C ASN A 92 4.03 -15.62 11.27
N VAL A 93 4.75 -16.70 11.57
CA VAL A 93 5.50 -17.48 10.60
C VAL A 93 4.74 -18.79 10.40
N VAL A 94 4.38 -19.10 9.16
CA VAL A 94 3.64 -20.32 8.78
C VAL A 94 4.48 -21.21 7.87
N ASN A 95 4.21 -22.52 7.88
CA ASN A 95 4.82 -23.45 6.93
C ASN A 95 4.02 -23.54 5.62
N GLY A 96 4.50 -24.36 4.67
CA GLY A 96 3.82 -24.57 3.37
C GLY A 96 2.42 -25.17 3.46
N ASN A 97 2.05 -25.76 4.61
CA ASN A 97 0.71 -26.28 4.89
C ASN A 97 -0.14 -25.28 5.69
N ASN A 98 0.29 -24.02 5.75
CA ASN A 98 -0.39 -22.93 6.47
C ASN A 98 -0.50 -23.15 7.99
N GLN A 99 0.34 -24.01 8.56
CA GLN A 99 0.41 -24.25 10.00
C GLN A 99 1.33 -23.23 10.66
N LEU A 100 0.89 -22.70 11.81
CA LEU A 100 1.64 -21.71 12.59
C LEU A 100 2.89 -22.35 13.22
N LEU A 101 4.07 -21.82 12.89
CA LEU A 101 5.36 -22.23 13.45
C LEU A 101 5.77 -21.34 14.62
N THR A 102 5.78 -20.03 14.38
CA THR A 102 6.19 -19.02 15.37
C THR A 102 5.21 -17.87 15.34
N GLN A 103 4.94 -17.31 16.51
CA GLN A 103 4.05 -16.18 16.67
C GLN A 103 4.63 -15.19 17.69
N LEU A 104 4.63 -13.92 17.34
CA LEU A 104 4.93 -12.81 18.24
C LEU A 104 3.70 -11.92 18.29
N VAL A 105 3.13 -11.69 19.47
CA VAL A 105 1.96 -10.84 19.68
C VAL A 105 2.32 -9.75 20.67
N THR A 106 2.03 -8.50 20.31
CA THR A 106 2.09 -7.35 21.21
C THR A 106 0.73 -6.71 21.31
N GLY A 107 0.33 -6.34 22.52
CA GLY A 107 -0.95 -5.71 22.82
C GLY A 107 -0.86 -4.84 24.08
N SER A 108 -2.01 -4.32 24.52
CA SER A 108 -2.07 -3.48 25.72
C SER A 108 -1.65 -4.21 27.00
N SER A 109 -1.80 -5.53 27.04
CA SER A 109 -1.45 -6.37 28.20
C SER A 109 0.01 -6.83 28.23
N GLY A 110 0.79 -6.57 27.17
CA GLY A 110 2.19 -6.96 27.08
C GLY A 110 2.57 -7.69 25.80
N PHE A 111 3.70 -8.40 25.86
CA PHE A 111 4.34 -9.08 24.74
C PHE A 111 4.34 -10.59 24.98
N GLN A 112 3.92 -11.36 23.98
CA GLN A 112 3.85 -12.82 24.01
C GLN A 112 4.59 -13.39 22.80
N ALA A 113 5.45 -14.38 23.06
CA ALA A 113 6.17 -15.11 22.02
C ALA A 113 5.85 -16.60 22.14
N ARG A 114 5.53 -17.24 21.02
CA ARG A 114 5.32 -18.68 20.89
C ARG A 114 6.20 -19.21 19.77
N GLY A 115 7.05 -20.17 20.06
CA GLY A 115 7.93 -20.80 19.08
C GLY A 115 8.86 -21.80 19.77
N LYS A 116 9.78 -22.39 19.00
CA LYS A 116 10.74 -23.37 19.51
C LYS A 116 11.89 -22.76 20.32
N MET A 117 12.20 -21.50 20.04
CA MET A 117 13.33 -20.79 20.64
C MET A 117 13.02 -19.31 20.70
N PHE A 118 13.33 -18.68 21.84
CA PHE A 118 13.28 -17.24 22.02
C PHE A 118 14.56 -16.77 22.72
N GLU A 119 15.31 -15.88 22.05
CA GLU A 119 16.57 -15.34 22.55
C GLU A 119 16.50 -13.82 22.68
N VAL A 120 17.03 -13.31 23.79
CA VAL A 120 17.29 -11.88 24.01
C VAL A 120 18.79 -11.70 24.17
N LYS A 121 19.37 -10.89 23.28
CA LYS A 121 20.80 -10.55 23.29
C LYS A 121 21.00 -9.06 23.56
N SER A 122 22.09 -8.75 24.24
CA SER A 122 22.61 -7.38 24.37
C SER A 122 22.98 -6.81 23.01
N THR A 123 23.10 -5.48 22.91
CA THR A 123 23.66 -4.80 21.72
C THR A 123 25.08 -5.25 21.38
N SER A 124 25.83 -5.78 22.36
CA SER A 124 27.14 -6.41 22.17
C SER A 124 27.08 -7.88 21.69
N GLY A 125 25.89 -8.44 21.45
CA GLY A 125 25.69 -9.82 21.00
C GLY A 125 25.65 -10.86 22.13
N LYS A 126 25.92 -10.47 23.37
CA LYS A 126 25.91 -11.36 24.53
C LYS A 126 24.48 -11.82 24.87
N LEU A 127 24.29 -13.13 25.12
CA LEU A 127 23.01 -13.70 25.55
C LEU A 127 22.60 -13.21 26.95
N LEU A 128 21.37 -12.71 27.07
CA LEU A 128 20.78 -12.22 28.32
C LEU A 128 19.67 -13.14 28.82
N PHE A 129 18.86 -13.66 27.90
CA PHE A 129 17.78 -14.60 28.18
C PHE A 129 17.62 -15.53 26.98
N SER A 130 17.38 -16.81 27.23
CA SER A 130 17.01 -17.79 26.23
C SER A 130 15.96 -18.73 26.80
N ALA A 131 14.98 -19.13 25.99
CA ALA A 131 14.04 -20.17 26.33
C ALA A 131 13.75 -21.05 25.12
N ASP A 132 13.89 -22.35 25.29
CA ASP A 132 13.44 -23.38 24.36
C ASP A 132 12.58 -24.44 25.07
N GLU A 133 12.34 -25.58 24.43
CA GLU A 133 11.53 -26.68 24.99
C GLU A 133 12.22 -27.43 26.15
N GLN A 134 13.54 -27.28 26.30
CA GLN A 134 14.37 -28.07 27.21
C GLN A 134 14.82 -27.26 28.41
N GLU A 135 15.22 -26.00 28.20
CA GLU A 135 15.79 -25.16 29.24
C GLU A 135 15.44 -23.67 29.08
N VAL A 136 15.58 -22.95 30.20
CA VAL A 136 15.55 -21.50 30.25
C VAL A 136 16.88 -21.03 30.82
N VAL A 137 17.62 -20.25 30.03
CA VAL A 137 18.92 -19.70 30.41
C VAL A 137 18.77 -18.22 30.69
N VAL A 138 19.19 -17.81 31.89
CA VAL A 138 19.21 -16.40 32.29
C VAL A 138 20.64 -15.96 32.56
N GLY A 139 21.08 -14.89 31.92
CA GLY A 139 22.44 -14.37 32.07
C GLY A 139 22.73 -13.91 33.50
N ALA A 140 23.70 -14.54 34.16
CA ALA A 140 23.97 -14.37 35.59
C ALA A 140 24.58 -13.00 35.98
N GLU A 141 25.11 -12.22 35.04
CA GLU A 141 25.92 -11.04 35.40
C GLU A 141 25.14 -9.87 36.00
N ARG A 142 23.81 -9.79 35.82
CA ARG A 142 22.96 -8.73 36.39
C ARG A 142 21.55 -9.21 36.76
N LEU A 143 21.42 -10.46 37.23
CA LEU A 143 20.14 -10.94 37.74
C LEU A 143 19.82 -10.24 39.08
N ARG A 144 18.79 -9.39 39.09
CA ARG A 144 18.23 -8.81 40.33
C ARG A 144 16.89 -9.46 40.60
N VAL A 145 16.87 -10.39 41.55
CA VAL A 145 15.63 -11.02 42.02
C VAL A 145 14.91 -10.01 42.91
N MET A 146 13.80 -9.45 42.42
CA MET A 146 12.87 -8.70 43.27
C MET A 146 12.00 -9.76 43.96
N GLY A 147 12.21 -9.97 45.27
CA GLY A 147 11.32 -10.80 46.08
C GLY A 147 10.11 -9.99 46.52
N GLU A 148 8.93 -10.60 46.49
CA GLU A 148 7.81 -10.22 47.36
C GLU A 148 7.92 -10.95 48.70
#